data_AF-A0A525HIP0-F1
#
_entry.id   AF-A0A525HIP0-F1
#
_cell.length_a   1.000
_cell.length_b   1.000
_cell.length_c   1.000
_cell.angle_alpha   90.00
_cell.angle_beta   90.00
_cell.angle_gamma   90.00
#
_symmetry.space_group_name_H-M   'P 1'
#
loop_
_entity.id
_entity.type
_entity.pdbx_description
1 polymer ?
#
loop_
_entity_poly.entity_id
_entity_poly.type
_entity_poly.pdbx_seq_one_letter_code
_entity_poly.pdbx_strand_id
1 'polypeptide(L)' 'MKVEIFDDKEALEPMFVGEFPQLPRVGEYLSIDREGYFKYYRVVEIWHRIGSEDVIFQSCVRVELED' A
#
# COMPACT_ATOMS: atom_id res chain seq x y z
N MET A 1 5.78 -1.77 -10.65
CA MET A 1 4.72 -0.74 -10.50
C MET A 1 4.75 -0.21 -9.09
N LYS A 2 4.77 1.11 -8.91
CA LYS A 2 4.77 1.74 -7.58
C LYS A 2 3.36 1.75 -6.99
N VAL A 3 3.20 1.24 -5.79
CA VAL A 3 1.95 1.21 -5.03
C VAL A 3 2.18 1.90 -3.69
N GLU A 4 1.34 2.85 -3.37
CA GLU A 4 1.34 3.53 -2.08
C GLU A 4 0.57 2.71 -1.05
N ILE A 5 1.16 2.53 0.13
CA ILE A 5 0.62 1.64 1.16
C ILE A 5 0.31 2.46 2.41
N PHE A 6 -0.94 2.39 2.85
CA PHE A 6 -1.48 3.10 4.00
C PHE A 6 -1.88 2.11 5.09
N ASP A 7 -1.64 2.46 6.34
CA ASP A 7 -2.04 1.69 7.53
C ASP A 7 -3.31 2.26 8.21
N ASP A 8 -3.68 3.50 7.89
CA ASP A 8 -4.88 4.17 8.37
C ASP A 8 -5.72 4.71 7.20
N LYS A 9 -7.04 4.80 7.41
CA LYS A 9 -8.01 5.31 6.41
C LYS A 9 -7.95 6.84 6.26
N GLU A 10 -7.57 7.54 7.32
CA GLU A 10 -7.48 9.00 7.39
C GLU A 10 -6.05 9.51 7.15
N ALA A 11 -5.09 8.61 6.93
CA ALA A 11 -3.71 8.97 6.61
C ALA A 11 -3.63 9.77 5.30
N LEU A 12 -2.99 10.94 5.37
CA LEU A 12 -2.78 11.84 4.23
C LEU A 12 -1.56 11.45 3.40
N GLU A 13 -0.62 10.73 4.00
CA GLU A 13 0.62 10.26 3.37
C GLU A 13 0.74 8.74 3.54
N PRO A 14 1.30 8.03 2.55
CA PRO A 14 1.49 6.59 2.68
C PRO A 14 2.55 6.29 3.74
N MET A 15 2.37 5.19 4.47
CA MET A 15 3.39 4.66 5.37
C MET A 15 4.66 4.29 4.59
N PHE A 16 4.51 3.82 3.34
CA PHE A 16 5.62 3.61 2.39
C PHE A 16 5.12 3.39 0.94
N VAL A 17 6.05 3.36 -0.01
CA VAL A 17 5.79 3.02 -1.41
C VAL A 17 6.50 1.71 -1.74
N GLY A 18 5.74 0.69 -2.15
CA GLY A 18 6.27 -0.59 -2.59
C GLY A 18 6.30 -0.71 -4.11
N GLU A 19 7.23 -1.52 -4.62
CA GLU A 19 7.27 -1.88 -6.04
C GLU A 19 6.82 -3.32 -6.24
N PHE A 20 5.74 -3.50 -7.02
CA PHE A 20 5.15 -4.80 -7.29
C PHE A 20 5.09 -5.09 -8.79
N PRO A 21 5.18 -6.36 -9.20
CA PRO A 21 4.96 -6.75 -10.60
C PRO A 21 3.50 -6.58 -11.01
N GLN A 22 2.57 -6.63 -10.07
CA GLN A 22 1.13 -6.48 -10.25
C GLN A 22 0.50 -5.81 -9.02
N LEU A 23 -0.69 -5.23 -9.16
CA LEU A 23 -1.41 -4.65 -8.03
C LEU A 23 -1.78 -5.75 -7.03
N PRO A 24 -1.48 -5.61 -5.73
CA PRO A 24 -1.99 -6.52 -4.70
C PRO A 24 -3.52 -6.53 -4.69
N ARG A 25 -4.12 -7.64 -4.26
CA ARG A 25 -5.57 -7.83 -4.17
C ARG A 25 -6.05 -7.75 -2.72
N VAL A 26 -7.31 -7.37 -2.50
CA VAL A 26 -7.93 -7.43 -1.17
C VAL A 26 -7.90 -8.88 -0.68
N GLY A 27 -7.45 -9.07 0.56
CA GLY A 27 -7.23 -10.36 1.19
C GLY A 27 -5.85 -10.97 0.96
N GLU A 28 -5.01 -10.40 0.08
CA GLU A 28 -3.61 -10.81 -0.04
C GLU A 28 -2.75 -10.28 1.12
N TYR A 29 -1.60 -10.93 1.28
CA TYR A 29 -0.65 -10.68 2.35
C TYR A 29 0.61 -10.03 1.81
N LEU A 30 1.07 -8.99 2.49
CA LEU A 30 2.34 -8.32 2.23
C LEU A 30 3.30 -8.60 3.37
N SER A 31 4.52 -9.02 3.03
CA SER A 31 5.64 -9.10 3.96
C SER A 31 6.56 -7.93 3.69
N ILE A 32 6.72 -7.05 4.68
CA ILE A 32 7.49 -5.80 4.55
C ILE A 32 8.63 -5.82 5.55
N ASP A 33 9.85 -5.65 5.06
CA ASP A 33 11.04 -5.50 5.90
C ASP A 33 11.04 -4.11 6.54
N ARG A 34 11.05 -4.10 7.88
CA ARG A 34 11.10 -2.91 8.73
C ARG A 34 12.13 -3.16 9.82
N GLU A 35 13.16 -2.32 9.86
CA GLU A 35 14.13 -2.31 10.98
C GLU A 35 14.82 -3.67 11.23
N GLY A 36 14.99 -4.48 10.18
CA GLY A 36 15.66 -5.78 10.26
C GLY A 36 14.75 -6.96 10.65
N TYR A 37 13.43 -6.76 10.64
CA TYR A 37 12.45 -7.82 10.80
C TYR A 37 11.30 -7.66 9.80
N PHE A 38 10.65 -8.77 9.45
CA PHE A 38 9.47 -8.75 8.59
C PHE A 38 8.22 -8.51 9.42
N LYS A 39 7.41 -7.54 9.00
CA LYS A 39 6.02 -7.37 9.43
C LYS A 39 5.10 -7.89 8.34
N TYR A 40 4.06 -8.60 8.75
CA TYR A 40 3.05 -9.15 7.85
C TYR A 40 1.79 -8.30 7.92
N TYR A 41 1.24 -7.99 6.75
CA TYR A 41 0.06 -7.14 6.64
C TYR A 41 -0.93 -7.74 5.66
N ARG A 42 -2.22 -7.55 5.91
CA ARG A 42 -3.30 -7.93 5.02
C ARG A 42 -3.83 -6.73 4.26
N VAL A 43 -3.96 -6.87 2.95
CA VAL A 43 -4.59 -5.85 2.10
C VAL A 43 -6.10 -5.86 2.35
N VAL A 44 -6.65 -4.71 2.71
CA VAL A 44 -8.06 -4.57 3.08
C VAL A 44 -8.82 -3.61 2.16
N GLU A 45 -8.11 -2.78 1.41
CA GLU A 45 -8.71 -1.81 0.49
C GLU A 45 -7.75 -1.48 -0.64
N ILE A 46 -8.30 -1.14 -1.81
CA ILE A 46 -7.55 -0.72 -2.99
C ILE A 46 -8.29 0.45 -3.64
N TRP A 47 -7.57 1.53 -3.95
CA TRP A 47 -8.10 2.66 -4.70
C TRP A 47 -7.02 3.26 -5.59
N HIS A 48 -7.44 4.21 -6.45
CA HIS A 48 -6.53 5.01 -7.25
C HIS A 48 -6.80 6.47 -6.92
N ARG A 49 -5.74 7.24 -6.67
CA ARG A 49 -5.83 8.70 -6.56
C ARG A 49 -5.24 9.36 -7.81
N ILE A 50 -5.77 10.52 -8.18
CA ILE A 50 -5.27 11.31 -9.29
C ILE A 50 -4.14 12.21 -8.75
N GLY A 51 -2.96 12.12 -9.37
CA GLY A 51 -1.86 13.03 -9.08
C GLY A 51 -2.19 14.49 -9.41
N SER A 52 -1.61 15.43 -8.67
CA SER A 52 -1.92 16.86 -8.76
C SER A 52 -1.36 17.56 -10.00
N GLU A 53 -0.35 17.00 -10.67
CA GLU A 53 0.37 17.71 -11.76
C GLU A 53 0.21 17.05 -13.13
N ASP A 54 0.06 15.72 -13.18
CA ASP A 54 -0.14 14.96 -14.39
C ASP A 54 -1.22 13.93 -14.09
N VAL A 55 -2.06 13.58 -15.08
CA VAL A 55 -3.15 12.58 -14.98
C VAL A 55 -2.59 11.15 -14.78
N ILE A 56 -1.77 10.98 -13.76
CA ILE A 56 -1.12 9.76 -13.32
C ILE A 56 -2.02 9.21 -12.23
N PHE A 57 -2.63 8.07 -12.51
CA PHE A 57 -3.34 7.30 -11.50
C PHE A 57 -2.30 6.62 -10.61
N GLN A 58 -2.21 7.08 -9.38
CA GLN A 58 -1.38 6.43 -8.38
C GLN A 58 -2.21 5.33 -7.72
N SER A 59 -1.75 4.09 -7.83
CA SER A 59 -2.37 2.95 -7.13
C SER A 59 -2.04 3.02 -5.65
N CYS A 60 -3.08 2.85 -4.83
CA CYS A 60 -3.00 2.90 -3.38
C CYS A 60 -3.67 1.66 -2.79
N VAL A 61 -3.14 1.17 -1.68
CA VAL A 61 -3.74 0.09 -0.89
C VAL A 61 -3.73 0.43 0.59
N ARG A 62 -4.76 0.00 1.30
CA ARG A 62 -4.81 0.05 2.77
C ARG A 62 -4.53 -1.34 3.29
N VAL A 63 -3.72 -1.42 4.33
CA VAL A 63 -3.33 -2.66 4.96
C VAL A 63 -3.60 -2.63 6.46
N GLU A 64 -3.81 -3.79 7.04
CA GLU A 64 -3.89 -3.99 8.49
C GLU A 64 -2.75 -4.93 8.91
N LEU A 65 -2.12 -4.67 10.06
CA LEU A 65 -1.10 -5.56 10.60
C LEU A 65 -1.76 -6.91 10.93
N GLU A 66 -1.12 -8.01 10.52
CA GLU A 66 -1.50 -9.35 10.94
C GLU A 66 -0.59 -9.78 12.11
N ASP A 67 -1.21 -10.16 13.23
CA ASP A 67 -0.52 -10.69 14.42
C ASP A 67 0.10 -12.07 14.19
#